data_AF-A0A2G8S6N5-F1
#
_entry.id   AF-A0A2G8S6N5-F1
#
_cell.length_a   1.000
_cell.length_b   1.000
_cell.length_c   1.000
_cell.angle_alpha   90.00
_cell.angle_beta   90.00
_cell.angle_gamma   90.00
#
_symmetry.space_group_name_H-M   'P 1'
#
loop_
_entity.id
_entity.type
_entity.pdbx_description
1 polymer ?
#
loop_
_entity_poly.entity_id
_entity_poly.type
_entity_poly.pdbx_seq_one_letter_code
_entity_poly.pdbx_strand_id
1 'polypeptide(L)'
;MDKTRTSFSFQAFNTGWPPHADGVFLQDNPEKLVLADSVASIPFVVGSCEDEGTIFSLFSLNLTTSADAAAYLKGNYFPGASDATIARLLELYPADPAAGSPFGTGDQFAFSPEFKRLAAFQGDFLYQAPRRFFLDQRAGKQVVRSFLSERNKVPGLGAAHTTELANVFGGGDMTDFLVRFVNTLDPNGGPEIYWPEYNPEAPLLLAFVEGAPNLTIISDTFRKEAMDFVTQLSLAEPV
;
A
#
# COMPACT_ATOMS: atom_id res chain seq x y z
N MET A 1 13.15 19.61 -22.03
CA MET A 1 12.51 18.49 -21.30
C MET A 1 11.96 19.06 -20.01
N ASP A 2 10.71 18.77 -19.70
CA ASP A 2 10.04 19.23 -18.48
C ASP A 2 10.79 18.69 -17.24
N LYS A 3 11.00 19.54 -16.22
CA LYS A 3 11.69 19.20 -14.96
C LYS A 3 10.71 19.00 -13.80
N THR A 4 9.41 18.96 -14.09
CA THR A 4 8.35 18.77 -13.09
C THR A 4 8.52 17.40 -12.44
N ARG A 5 8.57 17.39 -11.10
CA ARG A 5 8.64 16.15 -10.31
C ARG A 5 7.29 15.46 -10.34
N THR A 6 7.31 14.14 -10.50
CA THR A 6 6.11 13.27 -10.52
C THR A 6 6.38 12.02 -9.70
N SER A 7 5.34 11.19 -9.48
CA SER A 7 5.51 9.84 -8.88
C SER A 7 6.47 8.94 -9.67
N PHE A 8 6.75 9.28 -10.94
CA PHE A 8 7.71 8.62 -11.82
C PHE A 8 9.02 9.42 -11.92
N SER A 9 9.50 9.92 -10.78
CA SER A 9 10.79 10.60 -10.64
C SER A 9 11.50 10.12 -9.38
N PHE A 10 12.77 10.50 -9.20
CA PHE A 10 13.57 10.08 -8.04
C PHE A 10 12.87 10.37 -6.69
N GLN A 11 12.16 11.50 -6.61
CA GLN A 11 11.44 11.91 -5.40
C GLN A 11 10.15 11.10 -5.15
N ALA A 12 9.71 10.30 -6.13
CA ALA A 12 8.46 9.56 -6.12
C ALA A 12 7.30 10.47 -5.66
N PHE A 13 6.68 10.19 -4.51
CA PHE A 13 5.51 10.91 -4.02
C PHE A 13 5.81 12.19 -3.24
N ASN A 14 7.08 12.52 -2.97
CA ASN A 14 7.45 13.82 -2.42
C ASN A 14 7.37 14.91 -3.52
N THR A 15 6.15 15.34 -3.79
CA THR A 15 5.82 16.39 -4.77
C THR A 15 4.78 17.33 -4.16
N GLY A 16 4.67 18.57 -4.65
CA GLY A 16 3.71 19.56 -4.14
C GLY A 16 2.30 19.48 -4.77
N TRP A 17 2.00 18.39 -5.49
CA TRP A 17 0.75 18.19 -6.23
C TRP A 17 -0.29 17.22 -5.62
N PRO A 18 -0.01 16.39 -4.60
CA PRO A 18 -1.03 15.67 -3.86
C PRO A 18 -1.90 16.64 -3.02
N PRO A 19 -3.08 16.20 -2.54
CA PRO A 19 -3.86 16.96 -1.57
C PRO A 19 -3.04 17.26 -0.31
N HIS A 20 -3.08 18.51 0.17
CA HIS A 20 -2.45 18.95 1.40
C HIS A 20 -3.48 19.63 2.31
N ALA A 21 -3.26 19.54 3.62
CA ALA A 21 -4.10 20.23 4.58
C ALA A 21 -4.03 21.75 4.34
N ASP A 22 -5.17 22.36 4.09
CA ASP A 22 -5.31 23.80 3.83
C ASP A 22 -5.99 24.54 4.98
N GLY A 23 -6.42 23.80 6.02
CA GLY A 23 -7.13 24.34 7.18
C GLY A 23 -8.58 24.74 6.90
N VAL A 24 -9.08 24.51 5.68
CA VAL A 24 -10.43 24.91 5.25
C VAL A 24 -11.20 23.71 4.71
N PHE A 25 -10.80 23.16 3.56
CA PHE A 25 -11.41 21.98 2.96
C PHE A 25 -10.83 20.71 3.58
N LEU A 26 -9.51 20.59 3.61
CA LEU A 26 -8.79 19.54 4.32
C LEU A 26 -8.16 20.15 5.57
N GLN A 27 -8.88 20.03 6.69
CA GLN A 27 -8.59 20.80 7.90
C GLN A 27 -7.28 20.41 8.61
N ASP A 28 -6.84 19.16 8.47
CA ASP A 28 -5.59 18.64 9.02
C ASP A 28 -5.11 17.46 8.15
N ASN A 29 -3.98 16.87 8.50
CA ASN A 29 -3.48 15.64 7.89
C ASN A 29 -4.57 14.54 7.93
N PRO A 30 -4.81 13.81 6.82
CA PRO A 30 -5.84 12.79 6.75
C PRO A 30 -5.80 11.73 7.85
N GLU A 31 -4.62 11.28 8.28
CA GLU A 31 -4.49 10.28 9.35
C GLU A 31 -4.98 10.85 10.69
N LYS A 32 -4.70 12.13 10.98
CA LYS A 32 -5.23 12.81 12.16
C LYS A 32 -6.75 12.97 12.10
N LEU A 33 -7.29 13.28 10.92
CA LEU A 33 -8.74 13.37 10.73
C LEU A 33 -9.43 12.02 10.95
N VAL A 34 -8.80 10.92 10.52
CA VAL A 34 -9.28 9.55 10.80
C VAL A 34 -9.28 9.28 12.32
N LEU A 35 -8.19 9.62 13.03
CA LEU A 35 -8.10 9.46 14.49
C LEU A 35 -9.15 10.31 15.24
N ALA A 36 -9.48 11.48 14.72
CA ALA A 36 -10.49 12.38 15.27
C ALA A 36 -11.94 11.98 14.90
N ASP A 37 -12.13 10.83 14.24
CA ASP A 37 -13.41 10.40 13.67
C ASP A 37 -14.06 11.40 12.69
N SER A 38 -13.25 12.30 12.13
CA SER A 38 -13.65 13.28 11.11
C SER A 38 -13.64 12.63 9.71
N VAL A 39 -14.36 11.52 9.58
CA VAL A 39 -14.55 10.78 8.33
C VAL A 39 -16.01 10.36 8.24
N ALA A 40 -16.61 10.49 7.05
CA ALA A 40 -17.98 10.11 6.80
C ALA A 40 -18.24 8.64 7.19
N SER A 41 -19.35 8.40 7.88
CA SER A 41 -19.76 7.07 8.32
C SER A 41 -20.52 6.32 7.24
N ILE A 42 -19.82 5.78 6.25
CA ILE A 42 -20.38 5.03 5.11
C ILE A 42 -19.66 3.69 4.91
N PRO A 43 -20.36 2.66 4.41
CA PRO A 43 -19.70 1.43 3.99
C PRO A 43 -18.66 1.68 2.90
N PHE A 44 -17.54 0.97 2.95
CA PHE A 44 -16.54 1.05 1.87
C PHE A 44 -15.81 -0.28 1.62
N VAL A 45 -15.27 -0.38 0.41
CA VAL A 45 -14.28 -1.39 0.02
C VAL A 45 -12.97 -0.67 -0.27
N VAL A 46 -11.86 -1.16 0.28
CA VAL A 46 -10.52 -0.65 0.01
C VAL A 46 -9.57 -1.82 -0.29
N GLY A 47 -8.53 -1.60 -1.07
CA GLY A 47 -7.56 -2.65 -1.34
C GLY A 47 -6.28 -2.11 -1.91
N SER A 48 -5.38 -3.04 -2.23
CA SER A 48 -4.08 -2.75 -2.81
C SER A 48 -3.65 -3.91 -3.70
N CYS A 49 -2.75 -3.66 -4.63
CA CYS A 49 -1.98 -4.72 -5.25
C CYS A 49 -0.89 -5.22 -4.29
N GLU A 50 -0.35 -6.42 -4.53
CA GLU A 50 0.72 -6.99 -3.70
C GLU A 50 2.01 -6.15 -3.75
N ASP A 51 2.35 -5.66 -4.94
CA ASP A 51 3.65 -5.10 -5.28
C ASP A 51 3.57 -3.62 -5.71
N GLU A 52 2.73 -2.84 -5.01
CA GLU A 52 2.43 -1.42 -5.29
C GLU A 52 3.67 -0.56 -5.55
N GLY A 53 4.73 -0.77 -4.77
CA GLY A 53 5.92 0.08 -4.79
C GLY A 53 6.86 -0.15 -5.97
N THR A 54 6.72 -1.27 -6.69
CA THR A 54 7.73 -1.71 -7.68
C THR A 54 7.91 -0.72 -8.83
N ILE A 55 6.82 -0.18 -9.36
CA ILE A 55 6.87 0.75 -10.49
C ILE A 55 7.54 2.09 -10.10
N PHE A 56 7.35 2.54 -8.86
CA PHE A 56 7.92 3.80 -8.36
C PHE A 56 9.42 3.67 -8.06
N SER A 57 9.84 2.51 -7.57
CA SER A 57 11.25 2.22 -7.26
C SER A 57 12.16 2.13 -8.48
N LEU A 58 11.61 2.01 -9.70
CA LEU A 58 12.39 2.06 -10.95
C LEU A 58 13.11 3.40 -11.16
N PHE A 59 12.68 4.46 -10.47
CA PHE A 59 13.23 5.81 -10.60
C PHE A 59 14.30 6.13 -9.55
N SER A 60 14.66 5.16 -8.72
CA SER A 60 15.70 5.24 -7.69
C SER A 60 16.77 4.15 -7.82
N LEU A 61 16.97 3.61 -9.03
CA LEU A 61 17.94 2.54 -9.30
C LEU A 61 19.41 2.93 -9.09
N ASN A 62 19.70 4.22 -9.00
CA ASN A 62 21.03 4.74 -8.66
C ASN A 62 21.40 4.54 -7.17
N LEU A 63 20.44 4.15 -6.32
CA LEU A 63 20.70 3.81 -4.92
C LEU A 63 21.15 2.34 -4.85
N THR A 64 22.37 2.14 -4.36
CA THR A 64 23.04 0.83 -4.44
C THR A 64 23.60 0.34 -3.12
N THR A 65 23.53 1.17 -2.08
CA THR A 65 24.01 0.83 -0.74
C THR A 65 22.98 1.20 0.31
N SER A 66 23.07 0.58 1.48
CA SER A 66 22.20 0.93 2.61
C SER A 66 22.41 2.36 3.10
N ALA A 67 23.59 2.95 2.86
CA ALA A 67 23.84 4.36 3.12
C ALA A 67 23.08 5.27 2.13
N ASP A 68 23.02 4.90 0.85
CA ASP A 68 22.21 5.59 -0.16
C ASP A 68 20.73 5.52 0.20
N ALA A 69 20.24 4.34 0.60
CA ALA A 69 18.86 4.15 1.03
C ALA A 69 18.52 4.99 2.28
N ALA A 70 19.41 5.01 3.29
CA ALA A 70 19.23 5.85 4.48
C ALA A 70 19.15 7.34 4.13
N ALA A 71 20.10 7.82 3.30
CA ALA A 71 20.13 9.21 2.85
C ALA A 71 18.90 9.57 2.02
N TYR A 72 18.41 8.65 1.18
CA TYR A 72 17.19 8.82 0.41
C TYR A 72 15.96 8.92 1.29
N LEU A 73 15.74 7.98 2.21
CA LEU A 73 14.57 7.98 3.09
C LEU A 73 14.54 9.24 3.96
N LYS A 74 15.68 9.62 4.54
CA LYS A 74 15.78 10.84 5.35
C LYS A 74 15.58 12.10 4.51
N GLY A 75 16.24 12.21 3.36
CA GLY A 75 16.17 13.40 2.53
C GLY A 75 14.85 13.58 1.78
N ASN A 76 14.14 12.47 1.50
CA ASN A 76 12.96 12.46 0.62
C ASN A 76 11.64 12.22 1.36
N TYR A 77 11.62 11.47 2.46
CA TYR A 77 10.37 11.15 3.17
C TYR A 77 10.37 11.69 4.60
N PHE A 78 11.49 11.58 5.32
CA PHE A 78 11.51 11.87 6.76
C PHE A 78 12.66 12.82 7.14
N PRO A 79 12.60 14.10 6.70
CA PRO A 79 13.68 15.05 6.93
C PRO A 79 13.86 15.42 8.42
N GLY A 80 12.86 15.19 9.26
CA GLY A 80 12.93 15.41 10.71
C GLY A 80 13.50 14.21 11.49
N ALA A 81 13.53 13.03 10.88
CA ALA A 81 13.80 11.79 11.59
C ALA A 81 15.25 11.68 12.06
N SER A 82 15.41 11.10 13.25
CA SER A 82 16.73 10.78 13.78
C SER A 82 17.41 9.67 12.96
N ASP A 83 18.74 9.61 12.97
CA ASP A 83 19.46 8.52 12.29
C ASP A 83 19.11 7.15 12.87
N ALA A 84 18.79 7.09 14.17
CA ALA A 84 18.31 5.86 14.81
C ALA A 84 16.92 5.44 14.30
N THR A 85 16.02 6.41 14.04
CA THR A 85 14.70 6.17 13.45
C THR A 85 14.84 5.60 12.03
N ILE A 86 15.72 6.19 11.21
CA ILE A 86 15.99 5.71 9.86
C ILE A 86 16.67 4.34 9.88
N ALA A 87 17.63 4.11 10.78
CA ALA A 87 18.24 2.80 10.97
C ALA A 87 17.18 1.74 11.33
N ARG A 88 16.26 2.06 12.24
CA ARG A 88 15.16 1.16 12.60
C ARG A 88 14.23 0.87 11.42
N LEU A 89 13.89 1.88 10.62
CA LEU A 89 13.13 1.68 9.39
C LEU A 89 13.84 0.69 8.45
N LEU A 90 15.14 0.85 8.28
CA LEU A 90 15.99 0.01 7.45
C LEU A 90 16.20 -1.42 8.02
N GLU A 91 16.03 -1.63 9.32
CA GLU A 91 15.97 -2.98 9.91
C GLU A 91 14.66 -3.69 9.56
N LEU A 92 13.54 -2.96 9.60
CA LEU A 92 12.20 -3.48 9.28
C LEU A 92 12.02 -3.77 7.79
N TYR A 93 12.74 -3.03 6.93
CA TYR A 93 12.87 -3.29 5.49
C TYR A 93 14.32 -3.68 5.19
N PRO A 94 14.72 -4.95 5.36
CA PRO A 94 16.12 -5.36 5.21
C PRO A 94 16.59 -5.30 3.75
N ALA A 95 17.91 -5.22 3.56
CA ALA A 95 18.54 -5.21 2.23
C ALA A 95 18.55 -6.58 1.53
N ASP A 96 18.13 -7.66 2.21
CA ASP A 96 17.97 -8.98 1.62
C ASP A 96 16.89 -8.94 0.52
N PRO A 97 17.23 -9.18 -0.76
CA PRO A 97 16.28 -9.15 -1.86
C PRO A 97 15.08 -10.09 -1.67
N ALA A 98 15.25 -11.20 -0.96
CA ALA A 98 14.18 -12.16 -0.71
C ALA A 98 13.05 -11.57 0.16
N ALA A 99 13.34 -10.56 0.97
CA ALA A 99 12.37 -9.85 1.81
C ALA A 99 11.66 -8.69 1.09
N GLY A 100 12.13 -8.28 -0.08
CA GLY A 100 11.61 -7.13 -0.81
C GLY A 100 10.58 -7.46 -1.90
N SER A 101 10.00 -6.41 -2.50
CA SER A 101 9.01 -6.51 -3.57
C SER A 101 9.68 -6.46 -4.96
N PRO A 102 9.30 -7.29 -5.97
CA PRO A 102 8.17 -8.21 -5.98
C PRO A 102 8.27 -9.33 -4.95
N PHE A 103 7.25 -9.50 -4.11
CA PHE A 103 7.30 -10.42 -2.97
C PHE A 103 7.31 -11.88 -3.44
N GLY A 104 7.94 -12.76 -2.65
CA GLY A 104 7.99 -14.20 -2.95
C GLY A 104 8.89 -14.60 -4.12
N THR A 105 9.72 -13.70 -4.65
CA THR A 105 10.59 -13.96 -5.82
C THR A 105 12.07 -14.22 -5.48
N GLY A 106 12.43 -14.29 -4.19
CA GLY A 106 13.83 -14.46 -3.76
C GLY A 106 14.72 -13.35 -4.31
N ASP A 107 15.85 -13.72 -4.92
CA ASP A 107 16.81 -12.77 -5.51
C ASP A 107 16.42 -12.29 -6.92
N GLN A 108 15.36 -12.85 -7.51
CA GLN A 108 14.92 -12.44 -8.84
C GLN A 108 14.45 -10.98 -8.83
N PHE A 109 14.67 -10.31 -9.95
CA PHE A 109 14.21 -8.93 -10.20
C PHE A 109 14.82 -7.86 -9.28
N ALA A 110 15.96 -8.14 -8.64
CA ALA A 110 16.77 -7.12 -7.98
C ALA A 110 17.51 -6.23 -9.00
N PHE A 111 16.80 -5.29 -9.64
CA PHE A 111 17.35 -4.41 -10.68
C PHE A 111 18.50 -3.51 -10.18
N SER A 112 18.49 -3.17 -8.89
CA SER A 112 19.61 -2.63 -8.14
C SER A 112 19.64 -3.26 -6.73
N PRO A 113 20.74 -3.16 -5.98
CA PRO A 113 20.81 -3.74 -4.63
C PRO A 113 19.71 -3.26 -3.68
N GLU A 114 19.25 -2.01 -3.81
CA GLU A 114 18.20 -1.44 -2.95
C GLU A 114 16.82 -1.43 -3.61
N PHE A 115 16.68 -1.87 -4.87
CA PHE A 115 15.40 -1.81 -5.61
C PHE A 115 14.27 -2.51 -4.86
N LYS A 116 14.45 -3.79 -4.50
CA LYS A 116 13.38 -4.57 -3.88
C LYS A 116 13.01 -4.09 -2.48
N ARG A 117 14.01 -3.58 -1.76
CA ARG A 117 13.85 -2.97 -0.43
C ARG A 117 13.01 -1.70 -0.51
N LEU A 118 13.38 -0.79 -1.41
CA LEU A 118 12.65 0.45 -1.63
C LEU A 118 11.25 0.18 -2.17
N ALA A 119 11.06 -0.84 -3.01
CA ALA A 119 9.73 -1.23 -3.51
C ALA A 119 8.83 -1.73 -2.36
N ALA A 120 9.36 -2.53 -1.44
CA ALA A 120 8.62 -2.95 -0.26
C ALA A 120 8.25 -1.76 0.64
N PHE A 121 9.21 -0.86 0.93
CA PHE A 121 8.95 0.33 1.72
C PHE A 121 7.92 1.26 1.06
N GLN A 122 8.08 1.60 -0.22
CA GLN A 122 7.19 2.52 -0.93
C GLN A 122 5.79 1.94 -1.06
N GLY A 123 5.66 0.64 -1.36
CA GLY A 123 4.35 -0.03 -1.44
C GLY A 123 3.64 -0.04 -0.10
N ASP A 124 4.36 -0.29 1.00
CA ASP A 124 3.78 -0.26 2.33
C ASP A 124 3.43 1.15 2.79
N PHE A 125 4.36 2.11 2.65
CA PHE A 125 4.20 3.49 3.10
C PHE A 125 3.02 4.21 2.40
N LEU A 126 2.85 4.00 1.10
CA LEU A 126 1.88 4.74 0.30
C LEU A 126 0.51 4.07 0.21
N TYR A 127 0.45 2.74 0.37
CA TYR A 127 -0.76 1.97 0.09
C TYR A 127 -1.14 1.03 1.23
N GLN A 128 -0.28 0.07 1.59
CA GLN A 128 -0.66 -0.99 2.54
C GLN A 128 -0.86 -0.48 3.97
N ALA A 129 0.05 0.36 4.47
CA ALA A 129 -0.04 0.89 5.82
C ALA A 129 -1.22 1.86 5.98
N PRO A 130 -1.45 2.85 5.09
CA PRO A 130 -2.65 3.68 5.14
C PRO A 130 -3.95 2.88 5.02
N ARG A 131 -3.98 1.84 4.15
CA ARG A 131 -5.13 0.94 4.03
C ARG A 131 -5.43 0.24 5.36
N ARG A 132 -4.43 -0.40 5.97
CA ARG A 132 -4.60 -1.15 7.23
C ARG A 132 -4.95 -0.21 8.38
N PHE A 133 -4.27 0.92 8.50
CA PHE A 133 -4.59 1.96 9.47
C PHE A 133 -6.05 2.42 9.34
N PHE A 134 -6.51 2.72 8.12
CA PHE A 134 -7.87 3.17 7.90
C PHE A 134 -8.91 2.08 8.25
N LEU A 135 -8.63 0.83 7.89
CA LEU A 135 -9.47 -0.31 8.28
C LEU A 135 -9.55 -0.46 9.81
N ASP A 136 -8.42 -0.41 10.51
CA ASP A 136 -8.35 -0.55 11.96
C ASP A 136 -9.14 0.55 12.70
N GLN A 137 -9.12 1.78 12.18
CA GLN A 137 -9.84 2.90 12.80
C GLN A 137 -11.36 2.89 12.51
N ARG A 138 -11.79 2.23 11.44
CA ARG A 138 -13.18 2.32 10.93
C ARG A 138 -13.97 1.03 11.04
N ALA A 139 -13.32 -0.13 11.11
CA ALA A 139 -14.00 -1.40 11.33
C ALA A 139 -14.78 -1.39 12.66
N GLY A 140 -15.96 -2.01 12.67
CA GLY A 140 -16.89 -1.98 13.80
C GLY A 140 -17.69 -0.68 13.95
N LYS A 141 -17.26 0.43 13.31
CA LYS A 141 -18.04 1.69 13.22
C LYS A 141 -18.91 1.74 11.96
N GLN A 142 -18.50 1.02 10.92
CA GLN A 142 -19.20 0.88 9.64
C GLN A 142 -18.77 -0.42 8.94
N VAL A 143 -19.56 -0.86 7.96
CA VAL A 143 -19.26 -2.04 7.15
C VAL A 143 -18.06 -1.76 6.26
N VAL A 144 -16.94 -2.44 6.52
CA VAL A 144 -15.71 -2.25 5.74
C VAL A 144 -15.21 -3.58 5.22
N ARG A 145 -14.67 -3.59 4.00
CA ARG A 145 -14.09 -4.78 3.38
C ARG A 145 -12.76 -4.45 2.74
N SER A 146 -11.85 -5.41 2.80
CA SER A 146 -10.52 -5.26 2.24
C SER A 146 -10.23 -6.33 1.20
N PHE A 147 -9.45 -5.97 0.17
CA PHE A 147 -8.85 -6.94 -0.75
C PHE A 147 -7.35 -6.75 -0.94
N LEU A 148 -6.71 -7.80 -1.45
CA LEU A 148 -5.35 -7.79 -1.98
C LEU A 148 -5.39 -8.37 -3.40
N SER A 149 -4.80 -7.67 -4.37
CA SER A 149 -4.68 -8.19 -5.74
C SER A 149 -3.27 -8.73 -5.98
N GLU A 150 -3.17 -10.03 -6.20
CA GLU A 150 -1.95 -10.76 -6.60
C GLU A 150 -2.03 -11.21 -8.08
N ARG A 151 -3.04 -10.75 -8.83
CA ARG A 151 -3.27 -11.10 -10.24
C ARG A 151 -2.59 -10.13 -11.21
N ASN A 152 -2.53 -10.56 -12.47
CA ASN A 152 -2.02 -9.78 -13.59
C ASN A 152 -0.55 -9.38 -13.36
N LYS A 153 0.23 -10.32 -12.79
CA LYS A 153 1.63 -10.06 -12.44
C LYS A 153 2.45 -9.73 -13.69
N VAL A 154 3.13 -8.61 -13.67
CA VAL A 154 4.05 -8.17 -14.73
C VAL A 154 5.44 -8.75 -14.44
N PRO A 155 6.11 -9.44 -15.39
CA PRO A 155 7.47 -9.93 -15.19
C PRO A 155 8.40 -8.82 -14.70
N GLY A 156 9.01 -9.02 -13.53
CA GLY A 156 9.88 -8.03 -12.91
C GLY A 156 9.22 -7.06 -11.93
N LEU A 157 7.91 -6.83 -12.03
CA LEU A 157 7.18 -5.88 -11.18
C LEU A 157 6.09 -6.54 -10.32
N GLY A 158 5.77 -7.81 -10.57
CA GLY A 158 4.75 -8.52 -9.80
C GLY A 158 3.35 -7.95 -10.02
N ALA A 159 2.47 -8.05 -9.03
CA ALA A 159 1.17 -7.38 -9.08
C ALA A 159 1.39 -5.90 -8.73
N ALA A 160 1.87 -5.15 -9.71
CA ALA A 160 2.28 -3.77 -9.54
C ALA A 160 1.09 -2.83 -9.42
N HIS A 161 1.35 -1.58 -9.03
CA HIS A 161 0.35 -0.53 -9.01
C HIS A 161 -0.44 -0.49 -10.34
N THR A 162 -1.76 -0.49 -10.25
CA THR A 162 -2.74 -0.47 -11.37
C THR A 162 -3.01 -1.80 -12.11
N THR A 163 -2.34 -2.92 -11.78
CA THR A 163 -2.59 -4.19 -12.51
C THR A 163 -3.98 -4.77 -12.25
N GLU A 164 -4.62 -4.41 -11.14
CA GLU A 164 -5.99 -4.78 -10.79
C GLU A 164 -7.03 -4.10 -11.66
N LEU A 165 -6.73 -2.92 -12.24
CA LEU A 165 -7.69 -2.14 -13.03
C LEU A 165 -8.23 -2.91 -14.23
N ALA A 166 -7.44 -3.82 -14.80
CA ALA A 166 -7.88 -4.71 -15.86
C ALA A 166 -9.04 -5.61 -15.41
N ASN A 167 -9.07 -6.04 -14.15
CA ASN A 167 -10.21 -6.77 -13.58
C ASN A 167 -11.33 -5.80 -13.18
N VAL A 168 -11.01 -4.70 -12.47
CA VAL A 168 -12.02 -3.70 -12.02
C VAL A 168 -12.91 -3.23 -13.17
N PHE A 169 -12.30 -2.84 -14.30
CA PHE A 169 -13.01 -2.25 -15.45
C PHE A 169 -13.21 -3.20 -16.62
N GLY A 170 -12.59 -4.39 -16.61
CA GLY A 170 -12.64 -5.35 -17.71
C GLY A 170 -13.77 -6.36 -17.64
N GLY A 171 -14.54 -6.42 -16.53
CA GLY A 171 -15.70 -7.30 -16.40
C GLY A 171 -15.36 -8.71 -15.89
N GLY A 172 -14.79 -8.81 -14.68
CA GLY A 172 -14.49 -10.07 -13.99
C GLY A 172 -15.07 -10.13 -12.57
N ASP A 173 -14.61 -11.11 -11.79
CA ASP A 173 -15.10 -11.34 -10.41
C ASP A 173 -14.97 -10.12 -9.50
N MET A 174 -13.89 -9.33 -9.64
CA MET A 174 -13.74 -8.07 -8.90
C MET A 174 -14.81 -7.06 -9.33
N THR A 175 -15.07 -6.93 -10.64
CA THR A 175 -16.18 -6.10 -11.14
C THR A 175 -17.50 -6.56 -10.53
N ASP A 176 -17.76 -7.87 -10.51
CA ASP A 176 -19.04 -8.42 -10.01
C ASP A 176 -19.23 -8.16 -8.52
N PHE A 177 -18.19 -8.32 -7.69
CA PHE A 177 -18.23 -7.95 -6.27
C PHE A 177 -18.49 -6.44 -6.09
N LEU A 178 -17.78 -5.58 -6.82
CA LEU A 178 -17.88 -4.13 -6.68
C LEU A 178 -19.22 -3.59 -7.22
N VAL A 179 -19.73 -4.12 -8.33
CA VAL A 179 -21.05 -3.77 -8.87
C VAL A 179 -22.14 -4.17 -7.88
N ARG A 180 -22.06 -5.36 -7.28
CA ARG A 180 -22.99 -5.73 -6.20
C ARG A 180 -22.92 -4.76 -5.04
N PHE A 181 -21.71 -4.46 -4.54
CA PHE A 181 -21.53 -3.51 -3.46
C PHE A 181 -22.14 -2.13 -3.75
N VAL A 182 -22.00 -1.61 -4.98
CA VAL A 182 -22.64 -0.35 -5.38
C VAL A 182 -24.16 -0.43 -5.35
N ASN A 183 -24.76 -1.58 -5.67
CA ASN A 183 -26.21 -1.75 -5.72
C ASN A 183 -26.84 -2.10 -4.36
N THR A 184 -26.11 -2.80 -3.48
CA THR A 184 -26.67 -3.43 -2.28
C THR A 184 -25.94 -3.07 -0.98
N LEU A 185 -24.80 -2.39 -1.07
CA LEU A 185 -23.85 -2.17 0.04
C LEU A 185 -23.26 -3.47 0.63
N ASP A 186 -23.40 -4.59 -0.06
CA ASP A 186 -22.79 -5.87 0.29
C ASP A 186 -22.26 -6.53 -1.00
N PRO A 187 -20.96 -6.81 -1.12
CA PRO A 187 -20.44 -7.44 -2.33
C PRO A 187 -20.92 -8.89 -2.47
N ASN A 188 -21.51 -9.53 -1.45
CA ASN A 188 -21.87 -10.95 -1.48
C ASN A 188 -23.18 -11.28 -2.25
N GLY A 189 -23.49 -12.57 -2.41
CA GLY A 189 -24.72 -13.05 -3.06
C GLY A 189 -24.56 -13.57 -4.49
N GLY A 190 -23.34 -13.55 -5.03
CA GLY A 190 -22.95 -14.15 -6.30
C GLY A 190 -22.41 -15.58 -6.15
N PRO A 191 -21.93 -16.18 -7.25
CA PRO A 191 -21.39 -17.54 -7.27
C PRO A 191 -19.98 -17.68 -6.67
N GLU A 192 -19.29 -16.56 -6.40
CA GLU A 192 -17.96 -16.53 -5.81
C GLU A 192 -17.98 -16.85 -4.31
N ILE A 193 -16.79 -16.92 -3.71
CA ILE A 193 -16.66 -17.14 -2.27
C ILE A 193 -17.21 -15.94 -1.47
N TYR A 194 -17.55 -16.20 -0.20
CA TYR A 194 -17.99 -15.14 0.71
C TYR A 194 -16.83 -14.19 1.04
N TRP A 195 -17.03 -12.89 0.82
CA TRP A 195 -16.11 -11.83 1.21
C TRP A 195 -16.46 -11.33 2.62
N PRO A 196 -15.63 -11.63 3.65
CA PRO A 196 -15.90 -11.25 5.01
C PRO A 196 -15.79 -9.74 5.23
N GLU A 197 -16.51 -9.26 6.23
CA GLU A 197 -16.25 -7.95 6.83
C GLU A 197 -14.89 -7.95 7.53
N TYR A 198 -14.17 -6.84 7.42
CA TYR A 198 -12.90 -6.70 8.13
C TYR A 198 -13.14 -6.55 9.63
N ASN A 199 -12.39 -7.30 10.43
CA ASN A 199 -12.39 -7.21 11.89
C ASN A 199 -10.93 -7.09 12.38
N PRO A 200 -10.53 -6.02 13.10
CA PRO A 200 -9.16 -5.88 13.60
C PRO A 200 -8.71 -7.01 14.52
N GLU A 201 -9.63 -7.69 15.21
CA GLU A 201 -9.34 -8.85 16.06
C GLU A 201 -9.09 -10.14 15.26
N ALA A 202 -9.62 -10.20 14.03
CA ALA A 202 -9.45 -11.30 13.09
C ALA A 202 -9.36 -10.72 11.66
N PRO A 203 -8.24 -10.06 11.31
CA PRO A 203 -8.17 -9.21 10.13
C PRO A 203 -8.08 -10.08 8.88
N LEU A 204 -9.21 -10.31 8.24
CA LEU A 204 -9.34 -11.10 7.01
C LEU A 204 -9.60 -10.18 5.81
N LEU A 205 -9.02 -10.53 4.68
CA LEU A 205 -9.28 -9.88 3.40
C LEU A 205 -9.49 -10.90 2.28
N LEU A 206 -10.13 -10.47 1.19
CA LEU A 206 -10.25 -11.26 -0.02
C LEU A 206 -9.00 -11.07 -0.89
N ALA A 207 -8.26 -12.14 -1.15
CA ALA A 207 -7.14 -12.13 -2.09
C ALA A 207 -7.59 -12.63 -3.47
N PHE A 208 -7.31 -11.81 -4.48
CA PHE A 208 -7.42 -12.19 -5.89
C PHE A 208 -6.07 -12.77 -6.29
N VAL A 209 -5.98 -14.09 -6.45
CA VAL A 209 -4.74 -14.81 -6.73
C VAL A 209 -4.75 -15.44 -8.13
N GLU A 210 -3.56 -15.78 -8.62
CA GLU A 210 -3.39 -16.55 -9.87
C GLU A 210 -3.69 -18.04 -9.64
N GLY A 211 -4.21 -18.72 -10.67
CA GLY A 211 -4.45 -20.17 -10.63
C GLY A 211 -5.82 -20.57 -10.04
N ALA A 212 -5.90 -21.80 -9.52
CA ALA A 212 -7.13 -22.38 -8.96
C ALA A 212 -6.87 -22.91 -7.54
N PRO A 213 -7.61 -22.45 -6.51
CA PRO A 213 -8.64 -21.41 -6.57
C PRO A 213 -8.05 -20.03 -6.89
N ASN A 214 -8.81 -19.21 -7.62
CA ASN A 214 -8.41 -17.84 -7.99
C ASN A 214 -8.80 -16.79 -6.93
N LEU A 215 -9.62 -17.17 -5.95
CA LEU A 215 -10.05 -16.33 -4.82
C LEU A 215 -9.77 -17.06 -3.52
N THR A 216 -9.16 -16.38 -2.56
CA THR A 216 -8.86 -16.92 -1.24
C THR A 216 -9.13 -15.90 -0.15
N ILE A 217 -9.46 -16.37 1.06
CA ILE A 217 -9.50 -15.51 2.25
C ILE A 217 -8.18 -15.68 2.98
N ILE A 218 -7.47 -14.57 3.21
CA ILE A 218 -6.17 -14.56 3.88
C ILE A 218 -6.17 -13.58 5.06
N SER A 219 -5.24 -13.79 5.99
CA SER A 219 -5.01 -12.87 7.10
C SER A 219 -4.21 -11.65 6.64
N ASP A 220 -4.70 -10.46 6.96
CA ASP A 220 -4.05 -9.18 6.72
C ASP A 220 -3.04 -8.85 7.83
N THR A 221 -2.08 -9.76 8.05
CA THR A 221 -1.07 -9.68 9.12
C THR A 221 0.36 -9.64 8.60
N PHE A 222 0.55 -9.70 7.28
CA PHE A 222 1.87 -9.59 6.66
C PHE A 222 2.54 -8.26 7.03
N ARG A 223 3.86 -8.28 7.26
CA ARG A 223 4.72 -7.13 7.56
C ARG A 223 4.15 -6.16 8.62
N LYS A 224 3.39 -6.65 9.60
CA LYS A 224 2.67 -5.81 10.57
C LYS A 224 3.57 -4.84 11.30
N GLU A 225 4.69 -5.31 11.84
CA GLU A 225 5.62 -4.46 12.59
C GLU A 225 6.19 -3.31 11.74
N ALA A 226 6.53 -3.59 10.48
CA ALA A 226 7.03 -2.59 9.55
C ALA A 226 5.96 -1.53 9.22
N MET A 227 4.73 -1.97 8.93
CA MET A 227 3.59 -1.09 8.63
C MET A 227 3.16 -0.25 9.84
N ASP A 228 3.12 -0.83 11.05
CA ASP A 228 2.82 -0.11 12.28
C ASP A 228 3.87 0.99 12.52
N PHE A 229 5.14 0.69 12.28
CA PHE A 229 6.23 1.66 12.44
C PHE A 229 6.16 2.80 11.43
N VAL A 230 5.91 2.54 10.14
CA VAL A 230 5.79 3.61 9.14
C VAL A 230 4.53 4.46 9.34
N THR A 231 3.43 3.88 9.85
CA THR A 231 2.22 4.64 10.23
C THR A 231 2.51 5.59 11.39
N GLN A 232 3.26 5.14 12.40
CA GLN A 232 3.68 6.02 13.49
C GLN A 232 4.60 7.14 12.99
N LEU A 233 5.50 6.80 12.06
CA LEU A 233 6.42 7.76 11.49
C LEU A 233 5.71 8.79 10.60
N SER A 234 4.72 8.40 9.78
CA SER A 234 3.93 9.33 8.95
C SER A 234 3.08 10.29 9.79
N LEU A 235 2.53 9.82 10.92
CA LEU A 235 1.81 10.66 11.87
C LEU A 235 2.72 11.71 12.53
N ALA A 236 3.97 11.35 12.81
CA ALA A 236 4.95 12.25 13.43
C ALA A 236 5.59 13.21 12.41
N GLU A 237 5.85 12.72 11.20
CA GLU A 237 6.53 13.42 10.11
C GLU A 237 5.74 13.27 8.81
N PRO A 238 4.65 14.03 8.65
CA PRO A 238 3.86 14.00 7.42
C PRO A 238 4.67 14.55 6.24
N VAL A 239 4.58 13.84 5.11
CA VAL A 239 5.24 14.18 3.83
C VAL A 239 4.48 15.25 3.07
#